data_AF-A0A8C9A9F3-F1
#
_entry.id   AF-A0A8C9A9F3-F1
#
_cell.length_a   1.000
_cell.length_b   1.000
_cell.length_c   1.000
_cell.angle_alpha   90.00
_cell.angle_beta   90.00
_cell.angle_gamma   90.00
#
_symmetry.space_group_name_H-M   'P 1'
#
loop_
_entity.id
_entity.type
_entity.pdbx_description
1 polymer ?
#
loop_
_entity_poly.entity_id
_entity_poly.type
_entity_poly.pdbx_seq_one_letter_code
_entity_poly.pdbx_strand_id
1 'polypeptide(L)'
;MPPKTPRRAAAAAAAAAAAEPPAPPPPPAPEEDPEQDSGPEDLPLARLEFEETEEPDFTALCQKLKLPDHVRERAWLTWEKVSSVDGVLEGYIQKKKELWGICIFIAAVDLDEMPFTFTELQKNIETSVYKFFDLLKEIDTSTKVDNAMSRLLKKYNVLCALYSKLERTCELIYLTQPSSSISTEINSMLVLKVSWITFLLAKGEVLQMEDDLVISFQLMLCVLDYFIKLSPPTLLKEPYSNTCLLIV
;
A
#
# COMPACT_ATOMS: atom_id res chain seq x y z
N MET A 1 -40.80 -49.21 -3.11
CA MET A 1 -40.60 -47.87 -2.51
C MET A 1 -39.91 -46.97 -3.54
N PRO A 2 -40.20 -45.66 -3.54
CA PRO A 2 -40.84 -44.97 -4.65
C PRO A 2 -39.89 -44.36 -5.69
N PRO A 3 -40.39 -44.05 -6.90
CA PRO A 3 -39.76 -43.15 -7.86
C PRO A 3 -40.24 -41.71 -7.64
N LYS A 4 -39.48 -40.72 -8.13
CA LYS A 4 -40.01 -39.44 -8.66
C LYS A 4 -38.87 -38.58 -9.23
N THR A 5 -38.85 -38.43 -10.55
CA THR A 5 -38.36 -37.21 -11.21
C THR A 5 -39.40 -36.75 -12.23
N PRO A 6 -39.62 -35.43 -12.37
CA PRO A 6 -40.75 -34.87 -13.10
C PRO A 6 -40.39 -34.60 -14.56
N ARG A 7 -41.40 -34.60 -15.44
CA ARG A 7 -41.29 -34.04 -16.79
C ARG A 7 -42.38 -33.00 -17.02
N ARG A 8 -41.94 -31.86 -17.54
CA ARG A 8 -42.66 -30.60 -17.78
C ARG A 8 -43.15 -30.53 -19.22
N ALA A 9 -44.36 -30.05 -19.43
CA ALA A 9 -44.93 -29.42 -20.64
C ALA A 9 -46.38 -29.00 -20.32
N ALA A 10 -47.07 -28.05 -20.94
CA ALA A 10 -46.82 -26.78 -21.61
C ALA A 10 -48.23 -26.18 -21.89
N ALA A 11 -48.41 -24.87 -21.62
CA ALA A 11 -49.38 -23.89 -22.15
C ALA A 11 -50.76 -24.30 -22.73
N ALA A 12 -51.85 -23.60 -22.31
CA ALA A 12 -52.64 -22.65 -23.14
C ALA A 12 -54.01 -22.20 -22.52
N ALA A 13 -54.19 -20.86 -22.46
CA ALA A 13 -55.34 -19.99 -22.81
C ALA A 13 -56.83 -20.15 -22.37
N ALA A 14 -57.39 -18.98 -21.97
CA ALA A 14 -58.71 -18.36 -22.33
C ALA A 14 -59.99 -18.46 -21.43
N ALA A 15 -60.28 -17.33 -20.74
CA ALA A 15 -61.48 -16.46 -20.64
C ALA A 15 -62.99 -16.92 -20.54
N ALA A 16 -63.70 -16.18 -19.65
CA ALA A 16 -65.04 -15.55 -19.74
C ALA A 16 -66.29 -16.16 -19.02
N ALA A 17 -66.90 -15.39 -18.10
CA ALA A 17 -68.37 -15.19 -17.91
C ALA A 17 -68.68 -14.09 -16.86
N ALA A 18 -69.76 -13.33 -17.07
CA ALA A 18 -70.14 -12.05 -16.44
C ALA A 18 -71.40 -12.12 -15.54
N ALA A 19 -71.57 -11.15 -14.62
CA ALA A 19 -72.87 -10.67 -14.07
C ALA A 19 -72.71 -9.31 -13.32
N GLU A 20 -73.71 -8.40 -13.43
CA GLU A 20 -73.83 -7.02 -12.86
C GLU A 20 -75.23 -6.87 -12.18
N PRO A 21 -75.66 -5.75 -11.52
CA PRO A 21 -75.04 -4.64 -10.72
C PRO A 21 -75.80 -4.37 -9.35
N PRO A 22 -75.55 -3.31 -8.53
CA PRO A 22 -76.14 -1.95 -8.72
C PRO A 22 -75.26 -0.74 -8.26
N ALA A 23 -75.68 0.51 -8.52
CA ALA A 23 -74.97 1.80 -8.27
C ALA A 23 -75.68 2.72 -7.22
N PRO A 24 -75.25 3.98 -6.93
CA PRO A 24 -74.02 4.49 -6.28
C PRO A 24 -74.32 5.46 -5.07
N PRO A 25 -73.31 6.08 -4.44
CA PRO A 25 -73.43 7.52 -4.05
C PRO A 25 -72.20 8.40 -4.45
N PRO A 26 -72.34 9.75 -4.44
CA PRO A 26 -71.47 10.70 -5.13
C PRO A 26 -70.20 11.15 -4.35
N PRO A 27 -69.21 11.80 -5.01
CA PRO A 27 -67.90 12.07 -4.43
C PRO A 27 -67.85 13.34 -3.56
N PRO A 28 -66.98 13.41 -2.53
CA PRO A 28 -66.70 14.64 -1.81
C PRO A 28 -65.72 15.56 -2.57
N ALA A 29 -65.86 16.87 -2.32
CA ALA A 29 -65.11 17.99 -2.86
C ALA A 29 -63.77 18.24 -2.08
N PRO A 30 -62.85 19.10 -2.57
CA PRO A 30 -61.45 19.16 -2.14
C PRO A 30 -61.24 20.07 -0.91
N GLU A 31 -60.31 19.68 -0.02
CA GLU A 31 -59.84 20.50 1.11
C GLU A 31 -58.31 20.73 1.04
N GLU A 32 -57.88 21.83 1.66
CA GLU A 32 -56.71 22.68 1.42
C GLU A 32 -55.35 22.20 1.99
N ASP A 33 -54.27 22.85 1.51
CA ASP A 33 -52.82 22.71 1.78
C ASP A 33 -52.41 22.97 3.26
N PRO A 34 -51.26 22.47 3.77
CA PRO A 34 -50.12 23.40 3.91
C PRO A 34 -48.68 22.80 3.81
N GLU A 35 -47.81 23.60 3.19
CA GLU A 35 -46.40 23.91 3.53
C GLU A 35 -45.29 22.83 3.59
N GLN A 36 -44.25 23.12 2.78
CA GLN A 36 -42.81 22.91 3.01
C GLN A 36 -42.27 21.51 3.34
N ASP A 37 -41.61 20.89 2.36
CA ASP A 37 -40.46 20.02 2.61
C ASP A 37 -39.25 20.55 1.84
N SER A 38 -38.52 21.46 2.50
CA SER A 38 -37.15 21.83 2.16
C SER A 38 -36.28 20.62 2.47
N GLY A 39 -35.88 19.87 1.44
CA GLY A 39 -34.97 18.74 1.59
C GLY A 39 -33.65 19.17 2.27
N PRO A 40 -33.03 18.29 3.11
CA PRO A 40 -31.87 18.68 3.89
C PRO A 40 -30.62 18.77 3.02
N GLU A 41 -30.07 19.98 2.91
CA GLU A 41 -28.68 20.23 2.53
C GLU A 41 -27.75 19.81 3.70
N ASP A 42 -27.64 18.50 3.97
CA ASP A 42 -26.82 17.97 5.09
C ASP A 42 -25.36 17.68 4.73
N LEU A 43 -24.90 18.07 3.54
CA LEU A 43 -23.53 17.82 3.08
C LEU A 43 -22.49 18.92 3.41
N PRO A 44 -22.83 20.21 3.60
CA PRO A 44 -21.82 21.23 3.94
C PRO A 44 -21.42 21.25 5.42
N LEU A 45 -22.35 20.93 6.34
CA LEU A 45 -22.15 21.13 7.78
C LEU A 45 -21.17 20.12 8.40
N ALA A 46 -21.32 18.83 8.08
CA ALA A 46 -20.42 17.80 8.59
C ALA A 46 -18.96 18.02 8.15
N ARG A 47 -18.75 18.50 6.92
CA ARG A 47 -17.41 18.80 6.38
C ARG A 47 -16.72 19.95 7.12
N LEU A 48 -17.49 20.95 7.55
CA LEU A 48 -16.98 22.11 8.29
C LEU A 48 -16.61 21.76 9.74
N GLU A 49 -17.36 20.86 10.39
CA GLU A 49 -17.05 20.43 11.77
C GLU A 49 -15.72 19.65 11.88
N PHE A 50 -15.37 18.85 10.86
CA PHE A 50 -14.07 18.17 10.82
C PHE A 50 -12.90 19.15 10.59
N GLU A 51 -13.05 20.13 9.71
CA GLU A 51 -11.99 21.13 9.45
C GLU A 51 -11.67 22.01 10.67
N GLU A 52 -12.62 22.24 11.59
CA GLU A 52 -12.36 22.98 12.84
C GLU A 52 -11.62 22.15 13.91
N THR A 53 -11.68 20.81 13.83
CA THR A 53 -11.09 19.91 14.82
C THR A 53 -9.70 19.43 14.41
N GLU A 54 -9.42 19.35 13.10
CA GLU A 54 -8.14 18.90 12.56
C GLU A 54 -6.99 19.87 12.85
N GLU A 55 -5.83 19.31 13.20
CA GLU A 55 -4.62 20.12 13.36
C GLU A 55 -4.03 20.54 11.99
N PRO A 56 -3.59 21.79 11.83
CA PRO A 56 -3.12 22.31 10.55
C PRO A 56 -1.92 21.53 9.99
N ASP A 57 -1.04 21.02 10.87
CA ASP A 57 0.10 20.21 10.47
C ASP A 57 -0.31 18.81 9.97
N PHE A 58 -1.40 18.25 10.50
CA PHE A 58 -1.99 17.01 9.99
C PHE A 58 -2.59 17.24 8.60
N THR A 59 -3.40 18.29 8.43
CA THR A 59 -3.99 18.63 7.13
C THR A 59 -2.90 18.90 6.08
N ALA A 60 -1.81 19.59 6.45
CA ALA A 60 -0.66 19.82 5.58
C ALA A 60 0.06 18.51 5.18
N LEU A 61 0.20 17.55 6.10
CA LEU A 61 0.72 16.22 5.79
C LEU A 61 -0.18 15.48 4.79
N CYS A 62 -1.50 15.53 5.00
CA CYS A 62 -2.49 14.91 4.13
C CYS A 62 -2.44 15.49 2.71
N GLN A 63 -2.28 16.82 2.59
CA GLN A 63 -2.11 17.50 1.30
C GLN A 63 -0.82 17.08 0.58
N LYS A 64 0.31 16.96 1.30
CA LYS A 64 1.58 16.47 0.73
C LYS A 64 1.46 15.06 0.17
N LEU A 65 0.67 14.22 0.84
CA LEU A 65 0.40 12.83 0.46
C LEU A 65 -0.78 12.69 -0.52
N LYS A 66 -1.41 13.81 -0.92
CA LYS A 66 -2.55 13.86 -1.85
C LYS A 66 -3.71 12.96 -1.41
N LEU A 67 -4.04 12.97 -0.13
CA LEU A 67 -5.12 12.13 0.40
C LEU A 67 -6.50 12.58 -0.12
N PRO A 68 -7.35 11.64 -0.54
CA PRO A 68 -8.78 11.86 -0.67
C PRO A 68 -9.41 12.24 0.67
N ASP A 69 -10.46 13.06 0.64
CA ASP A 69 -11.15 13.56 1.84
C ASP A 69 -11.59 12.43 2.79
N HIS A 70 -12.24 11.40 2.26
CA HIS A 70 -12.73 10.28 3.07
C HIS A 70 -11.60 9.44 3.72
N VAL A 71 -10.40 9.38 3.10
CA VAL A 71 -9.22 8.73 3.71
C VAL A 71 -8.66 9.61 4.83
N ARG A 72 -8.60 10.93 4.62
CA ARG A 72 -8.18 11.91 5.64
C ARG A 72 -9.09 11.85 6.86
N GLU A 73 -10.40 11.92 6.67
CA GLU A 73 -11.40 11.85 7.75
C GLU A 73 -11.27 10.54 8.54
N ARG A 74 -11.12 9.41 7.84
CA ARG A 74 -10.90 8.11 8.49
C ARG A 74 -9.59 8.05 9.27
N ALA A 75 -8.53 8.66 8.74
CA ALA A 75 -7.24 8.75 9.42
C ALA A 75 -7.32 9.63 10.67
N TRP A 76 -8.05 10.74 10.62
CA TRP A 76 -8.27 11.62 11.77
C TRP A 76 -9.06 10.91 12.87
N LEU A 77 -10.17 10.25 12.54
CA LEU A 77 -10.94 9.43 13.48
C LEU A 77 -10.10 8.31 14.11
N THR A 78 -9.13 7.77 13.37
CA THR A 78 -8.18 6.77 13.90
C THR A 78 -7.21 7.42 14.87
N TRP A 79 -6.68 8.60 14.54
CA TRP A 79 -5.82 9.39 15.42
C TRP A 79 -6.50 9.76 16.73
N GLU A 80 -7.75 10.23 16.71
CA GLU A 80 -8.49 10.59 17.92
C GLU A 80 -8.58 9.40 18.88
N LYS A 81 -8.92 8.22 18.37
CA LYS A 81 -8.97 6.98 19.15
C LYS A 81 -7.60 6.66 19.76
N VAL A 82 -6.54 6.67 18.96
CA VAL A 82 -5.17 6.39 19.41
C VAL A 82 -4.72 7.40 20.47
N SER A 83 -5.05 8.68 20.30
CA SER A 83 -4.69 9.75 21.23
C SER A 83 -5.47 9.70 22.56
N SER A 84 -6.66 9.10 22.55
CA SER A 84 -7.54 8.98 23.72
C SER A 84 -7.20 7.81 24.66
N VAL A 85 -6.30 6.90 24.25
CA VAL A 85 -5.88 5.76 25.08
C VAL A 85 -5.00 6.27 26.23
N ASP A 86 -5.53 6.20 27.44
CA ASP A 86 -4.92 6.72 28.66
C ASP A 86 -3.68 5.88 29.07
N GLY A 87 -2.50 6.52 29.16
CA GLY A 87 -1.29 5.86 29.69
C GLY A 87 0.08 6.40 29.26
N VAL A 88 0.23 7.16 28.17
CA VAL A 88 1.57 7.55 27.66
C VAL A 88 1.55 8.94 26.99
N LEU A 89 0.93 9.93 27.64
CA LEU A 89 0.71 11.24 27.00
C LEU A 89 2.03 11.97 26.63
N GLU A 90 3.10 11.81 27.42
CA GLU A 90 4.37 12.51 27.18
C GLU A 90 5.19 11.94 26.00
N GLY A 91 5.12 10.62 25.77
CA GLY A 91 5.87 9.95 24.70
C GLY A 91 5.22 10.09 23.31
N TYR A 92 3.90 10.27 23.28
CA TYR A 92 3.10 10.39 22.07
C TYR A 92 3.20 11.79 21.44
N ILE A 93 3.35 12.84 22.26
CA ILE A 93 3.58 14.22 21.76
C ILE A 93 4.85 14.30 20.91
N GLN A 94 5.92 13.63 21.34
CA GLN A 94 7.20 13.64 20.61
C GLN A 94 7.14 12.86 19.28
N LYS A 95 6.20 11.92 19.15
CA LYS A 95 6.03 11.05 17.96
C LYS A 95 4.75 11.35 17.18
N LYS A 96 4.14 12.51 17.42
CA LYS A 96 2.81 12.86 16.93
C LYS A 96 2.71 12.75 15.40
N LYS A 97 3.72 13.27 14.71
CA LYS A 97 3.81 13.23 13.24
C LYS A 97 3.97 11.80 12.71
N GLU A 98 4.75 10.95 13.36
CA GLU A 98 4.85 9.53 12.99
C GLU A 98 3.51 8.80 13.19
N LEU A 99 2.82 9.05 14.30
CA LEU A 99 1.53 8.43 14.60
C LEU A 99 0.44 8.89 13.64
N TRP A 100 0.42 10.16 13.25
CA TRP A 100 -0.43 10.64 12.16
C TRP A 100 -0.17 9.88 10.86
N GLY A 101 1.10 9.73 10.47
CA GLY A 101 1.46 8.94 9.30
C GLY A 101 0.99 7.48 9.40
N ILE A 102 1.06 6.89 10.59
CA ILE A 102 0.56 5.54 10.83
C ILE A 102 -0.97 5.48 10.72
N CYS A 103 -1.71 6.45 11.27
CA CYS A 103 -3.16 6.53 11.14
C CYS A 103 -3.60 6.71 9.68
N ILE A 104 -2.84 7.49 8.90
CA ILE A 104 -3.04 7.64 7.44
C ILE A 104 -2.84 6.31 6.72
N PHE A 105 -1.79 5.56 7.06
CA PHE A 105 -1.55 4.23 6.49
C PHE A 105 -2.66 3.24 6.83
N ILE A 106 -3.10 3.20 8.09
CA ILE A 106 -4.22 2.35 8.54
C ILE A 106 -5.47 2.65 7.71
N ALA A 107 -5.86 3.93 7.61
CA ALA A 107 -7.04 4.34 6.86
C ALA A 107 -6.94 3.98 5.37
N ALA A 108 -5.81 4.29 4.73
CA ALA A 108 -5.58 4.01 3.32
C ALA A 108 -5.63 2.50 3.01
N VAL A 109 -5.05 1.66 3.88
CA VAL A 109 -5.11 0.20 3.73
C VAL A 109 -6.51 -0.33 3.97
N ASP A 110 -7.19 0.09 5.04
CA ASP A 110 -8.55 -0.36 5.35
C ASP A 110 -9.54 -0.03 4.24
N LEU A 111 -9.39 1.15 3.62
CA LEU A 111 -10.23 1.64 2.54
C LEU A 111 -9.82 1.15 1.13
N ASP A 112 -8.74 0.36 1.01
CA ASP A 112 -8.18 -0.07 -0.28
C ASP A 112 -7.75 1.08 -1.21
N GLU A 113 -7.45 2.25 -0.65
CA GLU A 113 -7.09 3.44 -1.41
C GLU A 113 -5.75 3.99 -0.93
N MET A 114 -4.68 3.65 -1.67
CA MET A 114 -3.31 4.07 -1.40
C MET A 114 -2.87 5.15 -2.42
N PRO A 115 -3.10 6.45 -2.14
CA PRO A 115 -2.72 7.54 -3.05
C PRO A 115 -1.21 7.85 -3.01
N PHE A 116 -0.47 7.20 -2.11
CA PHE A 116 0.97 7.36 -1.91
C PHE A 116 1.67 5.99 -1.82
N THR A 117 2.98 5.98 -2.05
CA THR A 117 3.85 4.84 -1.75
C THR A 117 4.31 4.84 -0.30
N PHE A 118 4.60 3.67 0.28
CA PHE A 118 5.10 3.60 1.66
C PHE A 118 6.41 4.38 1.87
N THR A 119 7.27 4.50 0.85
CA THR A 119 8.50 5.30 0.93
C THR A 119 8.20 6.79 0.97
N GLU A 120 7.19 7.28 0.25
CA GLU A 120 6.75 8.69 0.34
C GLU A 120 6.22 9.01 1.73
N LEU A 121 5.43 8.12 2.32
CA LEU A 121 4.96 8.26 3.70
C LEU A 121 6.15 8.34 4.69
N GLN A 122 7.07 7.37 4.63
CA GLN A 122 8.26 7.35 5.50
C GLN A 122 9.08 8.63 5.41
N LYS A 123 9.29 9.17 4.21
CA LYS A 123 10.02 10.43 4.00
C LYS A 123 9.31 11.62 4.62
N ASN A 124 7.98 11.68 4.53
CA ASN A 124 7.21 12.78 5.06
C ASN A 124 7.19 12.80 6.59
N ILE A 125 7.21 11.63 7.24
CA ILE A 125 7.19 11.49 8.70
C ILE A 125 8.56 11.15 9.31
N GLU A 126 9.61 11.10 8.48
CA GLU A 126 11.01 10.91 8.88
C GLU A 126 11.24 9.68 9.79
N THR A 127 10.65 8.55 9.41
CA THR A 127 10.73 7.30 10.19
C THR A 127 11.34 6.16 9.37
N SER A 128 11.92 5.18 10.07
CA SER A 128 12.41 3.94 9.46
C SER A 128 11.31 2.89 9.38
N VAL A 129 11.47 1.90 8.50
CA VAL A 129 10.53 0.77 8.36
C VAL A 129 10.29 0.05 9.69
N TYR A 130 11.36 -0.22 10.45
CA TYR A 130 11.26 -0.92 11.73
C TYR A 130 10.56 -0.05 12.79
N LYS A 131 10.91 1.24 12.90
CA LYS A 131 10.25 2.14 13.85
C LYS A 131 8.76 2.31 13.53
N PHE A 132 8.40 2.39 12.24
CA PHE A 132 7.00 2.40 11.81
C PHE A 132 6.27 1.12 12.25
N PHE A 133 6.88 -0.05 12.01
CA PHE A 133 6.30 -1.34 12.38
C PHE A 133 6.10 -1.48 13.89
N ASP A 134 7.08 -1.09 14.68
CA ASP A 134 7.03 -1.21 16.13
C ASP A 134 5.93 -0.31 16.72
N LEU A 135 5.78 0.92 16.20
CA LEU A 135 4.69 1.82 16.60
C LEU A 135 3.32 1.31 16.15
N LEU A 136 3.20 0.75 14.94
CA LEU A 136 1.93 0.21 14.45
C LEU A 136 1.39 -0.90 15.37
N LYS A 137 2.27 -1.73 15.94
CA LYS A 137 1.88 -2.81 16.87
C LYS A 137 1.29 -2.31 18.20
N GLU A 138 1.58 -1.07 18.58
CA GLU A 138 1.00 -0.46 19.78
C GLU A 138 -0.45 -0.01 19.55
N ILE A 139 -0.89 0.02 18.29
CA ILE A 139 -2.24 0.42 17.87
C ILE A 139 -3.05 -0.83 17.56
N ASP A 140 -4.30 -0.88 18.03
CA ASP A 140 -5.24 -1.93 17.62
C ASP A 140 -5.65 -1.70 16.15
N THR A 141 -5.35 -2.67 15.27
CA THR A 141 -5.59 -2.54 13.83
C THR A 141 -6.36 -3.72 13.27
N SER A 142 -6.88 -3.57 12.05
CA SER A 142 -7.53 -4.67 11.35
C SER A 142 -6.52 -5.75 10.92
N THR A 143 -6.97 -6.98 10.77
CA THR A 143 -6.15 -8.07 10.21
C THR A 143 -5.62 -7.75 8.81
N LYS A 144 -6.31 -6.88 8.06
CA LYS A 144 -5.90 -6.42 6.74
C LYS A 144 -4.65 -5.54 6.83
N VAL A 145 -4.63 -4.60 7.78
CA VAL A 145 -3.47 -3.75 8.07
C VAL A 145 -2.29 -4.58 8.56
N ASP A 146 -2.51 -5.50 9.50
CA ASP A 146 -1.48 -6.41 9.99
C ASP A 146 -0.84 -7.22 8.86
N ASN A 147 -1.65 -7.76 7.96
CA ASN A 147 -1.18 -8.52 6.80
C ASN A 147 -0.42 -7.64 5.80
N ALA A 148 -0.93 -6.44 5.51
CA ALA A 148 -0.27 -5.48 4.62
C ALA A 148 1.12 -5.11 5.17
N MET A 149 1.20 -4.78 6.46
CA MET A 149 2.44 -4.40 7.10
C MET A 149 3.41 -5.58 7.23
N SER A 150 2.92 -6.78 7.58
CA SER A 150 3.74 -7.99 7.65
C SER A 150 4.35 -8.34 6.30
N ARG A 151 3.58 -8.25 5.21
CA ARG A 151 4.07 -8.46 3.84
C ARG A 151 5.16 -7.44 3.48
N LEU A 152 4.90 -6.17 3.78
CA LEU A 152 5.84 -5.08 3.52
C LEU A 152 7.16 -5.26 4.30
N LEU A 153 7.09 -5.62 5.58
CA LEU A 153 8.28 -5.85 6.41
C LEU A 153 9.11 -7.03 5.89
N LYS A 154 8.47 -8.13 5.50
CA LYS A 154 9.16 -9.27 4.88
C LYS A 154 9.88 -8.85 3.59
N LYS A 155 9.19 -8.13 2.70
CA LYS A 155 9.76 -7.60 1.46
C LYS A 155 10.96 -6.71 1.73
N TYR A 156 10.86 -5.81 2.71
CA TYR A 156 11.97 -4.94 3.12
C TYR A 156 13.17 -5.74 3.67
N ASN A 157 12.94 -6.70 4.56
CA ASN A 157 14.00 -7.53 5.15
C ASN A 157 14.78 -8.30 4.07
N VAL A 158 14.07 -8.89 3.10
CA VAL A 158 14.68 -9.63 1.98
C VAL A 158 15.51 -8.69 1.11
N LEU A 159 14.94 -7.55 0.69
CA LEU A 159 15.67 -6.57 -0.12
C LEU A 159 16.90 -6.00 0.61
N CYS A 160 16.78 -5.71 1.90
CA CYS A 160 17.87 -5.23 2.73
C CYS A 160 19.00 -6.28 2.84
N ALA A 161 18.65 -7.55 3.07
CA ALA A 161 19.62 -8.64 3.13
C ALA A 161 20.35 -8.84 1.79
N LEU A 162 19.62 -8.79 0.67
CA LEU A 162 20.17 -8.93 -0.68
C LEU A 162 21.09 -7.77 -1.03
N TYR A 163 20.66 -6.52 -0.81
CA TYR A 163 21.48 -5.34 -1.04
C TYR A 163 22.77 -5.38 -0.22
N SER A 164 22.65 -5.67 1.09
CA SER A 164 23.80 -5.80 1.99
C SER A 164 24.76 -6.92 1.57
N LYS A 165 24.25 -7.97 0.92
CA LYS A 165 25.07 -9.06 0.39
C LYS A 165 25.74 -8.65 -0.92
N LEU A 166 25.03 -7.98 -1.81
CA LEU A 166 25.57 -7.44 -3.07
C LEU A 166 26.71 -6.45 -2.81
N GLU A 167 26.52 -5.52 -1.86
CA GLU A 167 27.53 -4.52 -1.49
C GLU A 167 28.83 -5.19 -1.02
N ARG A 168 28.73 -6.07 -0.01
CA ARG A 168 29.88 -6.85 0.48
C ARG A 168 30.54 -7.69 -0.60
N THR A 169 29.76 -8.30 -1.49
CA THR A 169 30.31 -9.11 -2.59
C THR A 169 31.02 -8.21 -3.62
N CYS A 170 30.47 -7.04 -3.95
CA CYS A 170 31.12 -6.08 -4.84
C CYS A 170 32.45 -5.57 -4.25
N GLU A 171 32.54 -5.36 -2.94
CA GLU A 171 33.80 -5.00 -2.26
C GLU A 171 34.87 -6.09 -2.39
N LEU A 172 34.48 -7.37 -2.45
CA LEU A 172 35.40 -8.49 -2.65
C LEU A 172 35.83 -8.66 -4.11
N ILE A 173 34.99 -8.23 -5.07
CA ILE A 173 35.24 -8.38 -6.50
C ILE A 173 36.00 -7.19 -7.08
N TYR A 174 35.60 -5.97 -6.74
CA TYR A 174 36.09 -4.76 -7.40
C TYR A 174 37.15 -4.05 -6.57
N LEU A 175 38.13 -3.47 -7.25
CA LEU A 175 39.11 -2.57 -6.65
C LEU A 175 38.44 -1.24 -6.27
N THR A 176 38.72 -0.77 -5.05
CA THR A 176 38.25 0.52 -4.58
C THR A 176 39.20 1.60 -5.08
N GLN A 177 38.76 2.39 -6.06
CA GLN A 177 39.57 3.49 -6.59
C GLN A 177 39.60 4.67 -5.60
N PRO A 178 40.76 5.30 -5.34
CA PRO A 178 40.83 6.53 -4.56
C PRO A 178 40.18 7.69 -5.32
N SER A 179 39.50 8.57 -4.58
CA SER A 179 38.71 9.70 -5.09
C SER A 179 39.50 10.82 -5.79
N SER A 180 40.81 10.64 -6.00
CA SER A 180 41.72 11.67 -6.55
C SER A 180 41.78 11.72 -8.08
N SER A 181 41.09 10.83 -8.79
CA SER A 181 41.00 10.88 -10.26
C SER A 181 39.54 11.05 -10.68
N ILE A 182 39.26 12.17 -11.36
CA ILE A 182 38.04 12.36 -12.15
C ILE A 182 38.16 11.43 -13.36
N SER A 183 38.03 10.12 -13.14
CA SER A 183 37.90 9.15 -14.22
C SER A 183 36.42 8.86 -14.40
N THR A 184 35.94 9.06 -15.62
CA THR A 184 34.61 8.68 -16.10
C THR A 184 34.51 7.16 -16.34
N GLU A 185 35.54 6.39 -15.95
CA GLU A 185 35.56 4.94 -16.04
C GLU A 185 34.54 4.28 -15.13
N ILE A 186 34.08 3.12 -15.59
CA ILE A 186 33.37 2.11 -14.81
C ILE A 186 34.11 1.97 -13.47
N ASN A 187 33.46 2.35 -12.37
CA ASN A 187 33.97 2.14 -11.02
C ASN A 187 33.04 1.20 -10.26
N SER A 188 33.51 0.67 -9.13
CA SER A 188 32.76 -0.28 -8.30
C SER A 188 31.37 0.23 -7.90
N MET A 189 31.23 1.54 -7.68
CA MET A 189 29.96 2.19 -7.33
C MET A 189 28.95 2.16 -8.49
N LEU A 190 29.41 2.41 -9.73
CA LEU A 190 28.57 2.31 -10.91
C LEU A 190 28.11 0.87 -11.13
N VAL A 191 29.02 -0.11 -10.97
CA VAL A 191 28.67 -1.53 -11.10
C VAL A 191 27.67 -1.97 -10.03
N LEU A 192 27.86 -1.57 -8.77
CA LEU A 192 26.91 -1.82 -7.69
C LEU A 192 25.53 -1.26 -8.03
N LYS A 193 25.46 0.01 -8.47
CA LYS A 193 24.21 0.69 -8.81
C LYS A 193 23.49 -0.01 -9.97
N VAL A 194 24.18 -0.28 -11.08
CA VAL A 194 23.56 -0.89 -12.26
C VAL A 194 23.18 -2.35 -11.99
N SER A 195 24.00 -3.10 -11.25
CA SER A 195 23.69 -4.48 -10.84
C SER A 195 22.45 -4.53 -9.97
N TRP A 196 22.34 -3.63 -8.98
CA TRP A 196 21.18 -3.57 -8.11
C TRP A 196 19.90 -3.23 -8.88
N ILE A 197 19.92 -2.21 -9.74
CA ILE A 197 18.75 -1.83 -10.54
C ILE A 197 18.34 -2.97 -11.50
N THR A 198 19.31 -3.59 -12.18
CA THR A 198 19.04 -4.72 -13.09
C THR A 198 18.43 -5.89 -12.33
N PHE A 199 18.95 -6.20 -11.15
CA PHE A 199 18.39 -7.21 -10.26
C PHE A 199 16.96 -6.88 -9.83
N LEU A 200 16.67 -5.64 -9.42
CA LEU A 200 15.32 -5.23 -9.03
C LEU A 200 14.32 -5.38 -10.18
N LEU A 201 14.70 -5.02 -11.40
CA LEU A 201 13.88 -5.22 -12.59
C LEU A 201 13.65 -6.71 -12.87
N ALA A 202 14.71 -7.51 -12.89
CA ALA A 202 14.61 -8.95 -13.13
C ALA A 202 13.76 -9.67 -12.06
N LYS A 203 13.91 -9.30 -10.78
CA LYS A 203 13.09 -9.83 -9.69
C LYS A 203 11.62 -9.50 -9.89
N GLY A 204 11.30 -8.26 -10.29
CA GLY A 204 9.93 -7.81 -10.53
C GLY A 204 9.25 -8.55 -11.69
N GLU A 205 10.00 -8.92 -12.72
CA GLU A 205 9.48 -9.62 -13.90
C GLU A 205 9.36 -11.14 -13.71
N VAL A 206 10.36 -11.78 -13.07
CA VAL A 206 10.50 -13.24 -13.09
C VAL A 206 10.03 -13.92 -11.80
N LEU A 207 10.07 -13.22 -10.66
CA LEU A 207 9.77 -13.82 -9.36
C LEU A 207 8.40 -13.35 -8.84
N GLN A 208 7.43 -14.27 -8.86
CA GLN A 208 6.12 -14.07 -8.23
C GLN A 208 6.18 -14.15 -6.69
N MET A 209 7.24 -14.76 -6.13
CA MET A 209 7.47 -14.85 -4.69
C MET A 209 8.26 -13.63 -4.22
N GLU A 210 7.57 -12.67 -3.59
CA GLU A 210 8.19 -11.41 -3.16
C GLU A 210 9.24 -11.61 -2.05
N ASP A 211 9.05 -12.61 -1.18
CA ASP A 211 9.82 -12.87 0.04
C ASP A 211 10.78 -14.09 -0.03
N ASP A 212 10.89 -14.77 -1.18
CA ASP A 212 11.86 -15.87 -1.33
C ASP A 212 13.28 -15.33 -1.44
N LEU A 213 14.04 -15.45 -0.35
CA LEU A 213 15.42 -14.99 -0.27
C LEU A 213 16.37 -15.83 -1.14
N VAL A 214 16.16 -17.14 -1.21
CA VAL A 214 17.12 -18.08 -1.85
C VAL A 214 17.11 -17.90 -3.36
N ILE A 215 15.92 -17.93 -3.96
CA ILE A 215 15.78 -17.76 -5.41
C ILE A 215 16.19 -16.34 -5.81
N SER A 216 15.80 -15.33 -5.02
CA SER A 216 16.24 -13.96 -5.25
C SER A 216 17.76 -13.81 -5.18
N PHE A 217 18.42 -14.50 -4.25
CA PHE A 217 19.88 -14.49 -4.15
C PHE A 217 20.55 -15.16 -5.34
N GLN A 218 20.03 -16.30 -5.81
CA GLN A 218 20.53 -16.97 -7.02
C GLN A 218 20.40 -16.07 -8.25
N LEU A 219 19.26 -15.40 -8.43
CA LEU A 219 19.07 -14.43 -9.51
C LEU A 219 20.05 -13.26 -9.41
N MET A 220 20.29 -12.75 -8.20
CA MET A 220 21.28 -11.70 -7.95
C MET A 220 22.70 -12.13 -8.33
N LEU A 221 23.07 -13.39 -8.08
CA LEU A 221 24.36 -13.95 -8.54
C LEU A 221 24.45 -14.01 -10.06
N CYS A 222 23.37 -14.35 -10.77
CA CYS A 222 23.35 -14.32 -12.24
C CYS A 222 23.57 -12.90 -12.79
N VAL A 223 22.91 -11.90 -12.19
CA VAL A 223 23.12 -10.49 -12.57
C VAL A 223 24.56 -10.07 -12.30
N LEU A 224 25.12 -10.48 -11.16
CA LEU A 224 26.48 -10.16 -10.80
C LEU A 224 27.50 -10.82 -11.74
N ASP A 225 27.34 -12.10 -12.07
CA ASP A 225 28.17 -12.81 -13.06
C ASP A 225 28.19 -12.10 -14.42
N TYR A 226 27.02 -11.63 -14.87
CA TYR A 226 26.92 -10.83 -16.09
C TYR A 226 27.79 -9.57 -16.02
N PHE A 227 27.72 -8.79 -14.93
CA PHE A 227 28.51 -7.57 -14.81
C PHE A 227 30.00 -7.82 -14.55
N ILE A 228 30.38 -8.91 -13.88
CA ILE A 228 31.79 -9.33 -13.77
C ILE A 228 32.38 -9.56 -15.16
N LYS A 229 31.67 -10.29 -16.04
CA LYS A 229 32.12 -10.59 -17.42
C LYS A 229 32.25 -9.35 -18.30
N LEU A 230 31.46 -8.31 -18.04
CA LEU A 230 31.57 -7.03 -18.74
C LEU A 230 32.65 -6.10 -18.16
N SER A 231 33.15 -6.39 -16.97
CA SER A 231 34.07 -5.51 -16.27
C SER A 231 35.50 -5.67 -16.80
N PRO A 232 36.24 -4.57 -17.01
CA PRO A 232 37.68 -4.61 -17.29
C PRO A 232 38.43 -5.40 -16.21
N PRO A 233 39.32 -6.35 -16.57
CA PRO A 233 40.10 -7.13 -15.59
C PRO A 233 40.94 -6.27 -14.64
N THR A 234 41.33 -5.08 -15.08
CA THR A 234 42.09 -4.09 -14.27
C THR A 234 41.30 -3.53 -13.10
N LEU A 235 39.98 -3.71 -13.06
CA LEU A 235 39.10 -3.30 -11.97
C LEU A 235 38.74 -4.45 -11.04
N LEU A 236 39.11 -5.68 -11.40
CA LEU A 236 38.80 -6.90 -10.66
C LEU A 236 39.94 -7.27 -9.71
N LYS A 237 39.57 -7.78 -8.53
CA LYS A 237 40.47 -8.43 -7.59
C LYS A 237 40.61 -9.91 -7.95
N GLU A 238 41.72 -10.53 -7.54
CA GLU A 238 41.81 -12.00 -7.58
C GLU A 238 40.72 -12.65 -6.71
N PRO A 239 40.13 -13.77 -7.13
CA PRO A 239 40.47 -14.55 -8.33
C PRO A 239 39.84 -14.03 -9.64
N TYR A 240 38.95 -13.05 -9.58
CA TYR A 240 38.09 -12.61 -10.69
C TYR A 240 38.84 -11.97 -11.87
N SER A 241 40.04 -11.41 -11.64
CA SER A 241 40.89 -10.77 -12.67
C SER A 241 41.56 -11.77 -13.64
N ASN A 242 42.06 -12.89 -13.14
CA ASN A 242 42.56 -14.01 -13.98
C ASN A 242 41.42 -14.91 -14.48
N THR A 243 40.25 -14.62 -13.95
CA THR A 243 38.93 -15.21 -14.12
C THR A 243 38.28 -15.18 -15.50
N CYS A 244 38.71 -15.90 -16.53
CA CYS A 244 37.76 -16.24 -17.62
C CYS A 244 36.65 -17.25 -17.15
N LEU A 245 36.29 -17.27 -15.86
CA LEU A 245 35.55 -18.37 -15.24
C LEU A 245 34.07 -18.39 -15.63
N LEU A 246 33.72 -19.52 -16.23
CA LEU A 246 32.45 -20.21 -16.06
C LEU A 246 32.15 -20.36 -14.55
N ILE A 247 31.16 -19.61 -14.05
CA ILE A 247 30.48 -19.91 -12.79
C ILE A 247 29.26 -20.77 -13.16
N VAL A 248 29.40 -22.10 -13.03
CA VAL A 248 28.31 -23.08 -12.89
C VAL A 248 28.68 -24.04 -11.78
#